data_AF-N8VD41-F1
#
_entry.id   AF-N8VD41-F1
#
_cell.length_a   1.000
_cell.length_b   1.000
_cell.length_c   1.000
_cell.angle_alpha   90.00
_cell.angle_beta   90.00
_cell.angle_gamma   90.00
#
_symmetry.space_group_name_H-M   'P 1'
#
loop_
_entity.id
_entity.type
_entity.pdbx_description
1 polymer ?
#
loop_
_entity_poly.entity_id
_entity_poly.type
_entity_poly.pdbx_seq_one_letter_code
_entity_poly.pdbx_strand_id
1 'polypeptide(L)' 'MRLFILVFCFALLGCAKDNNSKPIYGKESGLPANCRAYVQVSINDWRNKKYSTEDIMNGLERNCGENGSLWDYKP' A
#
# COMPACT_ATOMS: atom_id res chain seq x y z
N MET A 1 4.25 -2.80 -40.47
CA MET A 1 4.06 -3.92 -39.51
C MET A 1 5.12 -4.00 -38.42
N ARG A 2 6.44 -3.97 -38.73
CA ARG A 2 7.49 -4.06 -37.69
C ARG A 2 7.43 -2.96 -36.62
N LEU A 3 7.07 -1.73 -37.00
CA LEU A 3 6.97 -0.60 -36.06
C LEU A 3 5.81 -0.74 -35.06
N PHE A 4 4.68 -1.33 -35.49
CA PHE A 4 3.51 -1.53 -34.64
C PHE A 4 3.74 -2.59 -33.56
N ILE A 5 4.55 -3.62 -33.87
CA ILE A 5 4.93 -4.66 -32.89
C ILE A 5 5.80 -4.06 -31.78
N LEU A 6 6.74 -3.17 -32.13
CA LEU A 6 7.60 -2.48 -31.16
C LEU A 6 6.79 -1.59 -30.22
N VAL A 7 5.85 -0.80 -30.74
CA VAL A 7 4.97 0.06 -29.92
C VAL A 7 4.11 -0.77 -28.94
N PHE A 8 3.62 -1.93 -29.39
CA PHE A 8 2.86 -2.85 -28.54
C PHE A 8 3.72 -3.48 -27.44
N CYS A 9 4.98 -3.83 -27.73
CA CYS A 9 5.93 -4.32 -26.71
C CYS A 9 6.27 -3.25 -25.67
N PHE A 10 6.41 -1.98 -26.06
CA PHE A 10 6.63 -0.88 -25.12
C PHE A 10 5.43 -0.59 -24.22
N ALA A 11 4.21 -0.77 -24.73
CA ALA A 11 2.98 -0.61 -23.94
C ALA A 11 2.85 -1.62 -22.79
N LEU A 12 3.48 -2.81 -22.91
CA LEU A 12 3.46 -3.87 -21.89
C LEU A 12 4.51 -3.69 -20.79
N LEU A 13 5.51 -2.84 -20.98
CA LEU A 13 6.54 -2.54 -19.97
C LEU A 13 6.00 -1.64 -18.83
N GLY A 14 4.81 -1.06 -18.99
CA GLY A 14 4.16 -0.18 -18.01
C GLY A 14 3.43 -0.89 -16.86
N CYS A 15 3.42 -2.21 -16.81
CA CYS A 15 2.84 -2.97 -15.69
C CYS A 15 3.74 -2.90 -14.46
N ALA A 16 3.85 -1.73 -13.83
CA ALA A 16 4.44 -1.58 -12.52
C ALA A 16 3.63 -2.43 -11.52
N LYS A 17 4.31 -3.27 -10.76
CA LYS A 17 3.68 -4.05 -9.69
C LYS A 17 3.27 -3.11 -8.57
N ASP A 18 1.97 -2.82 -8.46
CA ASP A 18 1.42 -2.08 -7.34
C ASP A 18 1.52 -2.91 -6.05
N ASN A 19 2.45 -2.52 -5.17
CA ASN A 19 2.68 -3.15 -3.87
C ASN A 19 1.48 -2.99 -2.91
N ASN A 20 0.51 -2.12 -3.23
CA ASN A 20 -0.72 -1.88 -2.47
C ASN A 20 -1.98 -2.46 -3.14
N SER A 21 -1.83 -3.29 -4.17
CA SER A 21 -2.97 -3.92 -4.87
C SER A 21 -3.83 -4.83 -3.96
N LYS A 22 -3.24 -5.39 -2.90
CA LYS A 22 -3.92 -6.19 -1.85
C LYS A 22 -3.27 -5.96 -0.48
N PRO A 23 -3.95 -6.26 0.64
CA PRO A 23 -3.34 -6.14 1.96
C PRO A 23 -2.21 -7.16 2.09
N ILE A 24 -1.07 -6.74 2.61
CA ILE A 24 0.07 -7.61 2.90
C ILE A 24 0.40 -7.47 4.38
N TYR A 25 0.67 -8.59 5.03
CA TYR A 25 1.07 -8.65 6.43
C TYR A 25 2.41 -9.38 6.56
N GLY A 26 3.24 -8.96 7.50
CA GLY A 26 4.48 -9.64 7.83
C GLY A 26 4.21 -11.06 8.31
N LYS A 27 4.91 -12.04 7.75
CA LYS A 27 4.64 -13.47 8.04
C LYS A 27 4.83 -13.83 9.51
N GLU A 28 5.83 -13.24 10.17
CA GLU A 28 6.17 -13.53 11.56
C GLU A 28 5.47 -12.59 12.54
N SER A 29 5.37 -11.31 12.19
CA SER A 29 4.79 -10.29 13.07
C SER A 29 3.26 -10.21 12.99
N GLY A 30 2.66 -10.64 11.88
CA GLY A 30 1.26 -10.40 11.57
C GLY A 30 0.90 -8.92 11.37
N LEU A 31 1.90 -8.03 11.38
CA LEU A 31 1.70 -6.58 11.28
C LEU A 31 1.51 -6.15 9.83
N PRO A 32 0.79 -5.04 9.58
CA PRO A 32 0.69 -4.46 8.24
C PRO A 32 2.06 -4.23 7.62
N ALA A 33 2.25 -4.80 6.44
CA ALA A 33 3.47 -4.67 5.66
C ALA A 33 3.32 -3.64 4.53
N ASN A 34 2.10 -3.23 4.17
CA ASN A 34 1.88 -2.18 3.18
C ASN A 34 0.78 -1.21 3.60
N CYS A 35 0.67 -0.09 2.89
CA CYS A 35 -0.33 0.93 3.20
C CYS A 35 -1.76 0.41 3.09
N ARG A 36 -2.03 -0.47 2.12
CA ARG A 36 -3.37 -1.08 2.02
C ARG A 36 -3.78 -1.84 3.29
N ALA A 37 -2.86 -2.59 3.90
CA ALA A 37 -3.11 -3.28 5.16
C ALA A 37 -3.21 -2.29 6.33
N TYR A 38 -2.31 -1.31 6.41
CA TYR A 38 -2.26 -0.37 7.53
C TYR A 38 -3.51 0.52 7.59
N VAL A 39 -3.97 0.99 6.44
CA VAL A 39 -5.24 1.74 6.31
C VAL A 39 -6.41 0.88 6.78
N GLN A 40 -6.48 -0.40 6.37
CA GLN A 40 -7.59 -1.26 6.78
C GLN A 40 -7.60 -1.52 8.29
N VAL A 41 -6.44 -1.76 8.90
CA VAL A 41 -6.30 -1.89 10.35
C VAL A 41 -6.73 -0.61 11.05
N SER A 42 -6.30 0.55 10.55
CA SER A 42 -6.66 1.85 11.11
C SER A 42 -8.17 2.11 11.06
N ILE A 43 -8.82 1.82 9.93
CA ILE A 43 -10.29 1.93 9.79
C ILE A 43 -11.01 1.00 10.79
N ASN A 44 -10.52 -0.23 10.95
CA ASN A 44 -11.12 -1.20 11.87
C ASN A 44 -10.98 -0.74 13.32
N ASP A 45 -9.79 -0.29 13.72
CA ASP A 45 -9.51 0.20 15.07
C ASP A 45 -10.36 1.45 15.39
N TRP A 46 -10.53 2.36 14.42
CA TRP A 46 -11.42 3.51 14.55
C TRP A 46 -12.89 3.09 14.72
N ARG A 47 -13.40 2.20 13.87
CA ARG A 47 -14.78 1.68 13.94
C ARG A 47 -15.06 0.97 15.27
N ASN A 48 -14.05 0.30 15.81
CA ASN A 48 -14.12 -0.37 17.11
C ASN A 48 -13.93 0.59 18.30
N LYS A 49 -13.83 1.91 18.04
CA LYS A 49 -13.63 2.96 19.06
C LYS A 49 -12.38 2.72 19.92
N LYS A 50 -11.37 2.03 19.37
CA LYS A 50 -10.14 1.71 20.09
C LYS A 50 -9.20 2.91 20.20
N TYR A 51 -9.17 3.73 19.16
CA TYR A 51 -8.33 4.94 19.09
C TYR A 51 -9.14 6.14 18.59
N SER A 52 -8.70 7.33 18.95
CA SER A 52 -9.31 8.57 18.47
C SER A 52 -9.04 8.78 16.98
N THR A 53 -9.83 9.63 16.32
CA THR A 53 -9.55 10.03 14.94
C THR A 53 -8.14 10.62 14.80
N GLU A 54 -7.69 11.40 15.78
CA GLU A 54 -6.37 12.04 15.73
C GLU A 54 -5.22 11.02 15.84
N ASP A 55 -5.35 10.02 16.71
CA ASP A 55 -4.39 8.91 16.79
C ASP A 55 -4.30 8.15 15.46
N ILE A 56 -5.46 7.92 14.83
CA ILE A 56 -5.56 7.24 13.54
C ILE A 56 -4.90 8.06 12.44
N MET A 57 -5.19 9.37 12.34
CA MET A 57 -4.58 10.25 11.35
C MET A 57 -3.08 10.38 11.55
N ASN A 58 -2.60 10.50 12.79
CA ASN A 58 -1.17 10.53 13.10
C ASN A 58 -0.48 9.21 12.76
N GLY A 59 -1.14 8.07 12.99
CA GLY A 59 -0.65 6.75 12.58
C GLY A 59 -0.55 6.63 11.06
N LEU A 60 -1.60 7.05 10.34
CA LEU A 60 -1.65 7.07 8.89
C LEU A 60 -0.55 7.96 8.31
N GLU A 61 -0.35 9.17 8.82
CA GLU A 61 0.69 10.08 8.32
C GLU A 61 2.09 9.47 8.48
N ARG A 62 2.40 8.88 9.64
CA ARG A 62 3.72 8.27 9.87
C ARG A 62 4.03 7.08 8.96
N ASN A 63 3.02 6.32 8.55
CA ASN A 63 3.22 5.07 7.82
C ASN A 63 2.92 5.18 6.32
N CYS A 64 1.96 6.04 5.97
CA CYS A 64 1.35 6.20 4.66
C CYS A 64 1.14 7.66 4.24
N GLY A 65 1.63 8.63 5.01
CA GLY A 65 1.73 10.01 4.57
C GLY A 65 2.76 10.17 3.45
N GLU A 66 3.07 11.42 3.10
CA GLU A 66 4.00 11.76 2.02
C GLU A 66 5.36 11.07 2.15
N ASN A 67 5.84 10.90 3.38
CA ASN A 67 7.13 10.28 3.70
C ASN A 67 6.98 8.86 4.30
N GLY A 68 5.80 8.25 4.17
CA GLY A 68 5.49 6.95 4.75
C GLY A 68 6.21 5.80 4.03
N SER A 69 6.83 4.89 4.79
CA SER A 69 7.61 3.79 4.23
C SER A 69 6.78 2.61 3.69
N LEU A 70 5.47 2.56 3.97
CA LEU A 70 4.63 1.40 3.63
C LEU A 70 4.06 1.44 2.21
N TRP A 71 4.23 2.53 1.46
CA TRP A 71 3.80 2.61 0.06
C TRP A 71 4.62 1.69 -0.84
N ASP A 72 5.94 1.69 -0.69
CA ASP A 72 6.86 0.94 -1.53
C ASP A 72 7.47 -0.27 -0.84
N TYR A 73 6.86 -0.73 0.26
CA TYR A 73 7.38 -1.87 1.01
C TYR A 73 7.45 -3.11 0.12
N LYS A 74 8.65 -3.69 0.06
CA LYS A 74 8.93 -4.96 -0.60
C LYS A 74 9.20 -6.00 0.50
N PRO A 75 8.28 -6.96 0.73
CA PRO A 75 8.47 -8.03 1.71
C PRO A 75 9.64 -8.95 1.36
#